data_AF-A0A426X7Y2-F1
#
_entry.id   AF-A0A426X7Y2-F1
#
_cell.length_a   1.000
_cell.length_b   1.000
_cell.length_c   1.000
_cell.angle_alpha   90.00
_cell.angle_beta   90.00
_cell.angle_gamma   90.00
#
_symmetry.space_group_name_H-M   'P 1'
#
loop_
_entity.id
_entity.type
_entity.pdbx_description
1 polymer ?
#
loop_
_entity_poly.entity_id
_entity_poly.type
_entity_poly.pdbx_seq_one_letter_code
_entity_poly.pdbx_strand_id
1 'polypeptide(L)'
;MGISNHTKDFNRRSPFSVVFGTEAVLPPEVFFPTLQVESFKEEASERGLCENLNFIKEHRAEAHLQTLVYRKAMTKIYNQKVRPRIVKDGDLVL
;
A
#
# COMPACT_ATOMS: atom_id res chain seq x y z
N MET A 1 13.63 49.31 41.24
CA MET A 1 14.47 48.11 41.42
C MET A 1 13.54 46.90 41.50
N GLY A 2 13.72 45.88 40.64
CA GLY A 2 12.98 44.60 40.76
C GLY A 2 12.39 44.08 39.45
N ILE A 3 13.26 43.71 38.50
CA ILE A 3 12.90 42.79 37.43
C ILE A 3 13.02 41.37 38.01
N SER A 4 11.96 40.56 37.94
CA SER A 4 12.02 39.10 38.17
C SER A 4 10.90 38.46 37.36
N ASN A 5 11.17 38.07 36.11
CA ASN A 5 11.72 36.78 35.71
C ASN A 5 10.74 35.60 35.86
N HIS A 6 10.45 35.03 34.70
CA HIS A 6 10.40 33.59 34.42
C HIS A 6 9.13 32.78 34.78
N THR A 7 8.47 32.33 33.70
CA THR A 7 7.88 30.99 33.52
C THR A 7 6.98 30.46 34.62
N LYS A 8 5.70 30.83 34.55
CA LYS A 8 4.63 29.94 34.99
C LYS A 8 4.39 28.87 33.93
N ASP A 9 4.73 27.64 34.28
CA ASP A 9 4.02 26.42 33.87
C ASP A 9 4.28 25.84 32.47
N PHE A 10 5.51 25.90 31.94
CA PHE A 10 5.86 25.09 30.75
C PHE A 10 6.03 23.59 31.06
N ASN A 11 6.32 23.22 32.30
CA ASN A 11 6.61 21.83 32.68
C ASN A 11 5.37 20.95 32.91
N ARG A 12 4.15 21.49 32.79
CA ARG A 12 2.89 20.72 32.94
C ARG A 12 2.07 20.64 31.65
N ARG A 13 2.64 21.07 30.53
CA ARG A 13 1.98 20.93 29.22
C ARG A 13 2.23 19.52 28.70
N SER A 14 1.16 18.74 28.54
CA SER A 14 1.21 17.47 27.83
C SER A 14 1.83 17.69 26.44
N PRO A 15 2.72 16.81 25.94
CA PRO A 15 3.35 16.95 24.62
C PRO A 15 2.36 17.26 23.49
N PHE A 16 1.13 16.76 23.59
CA PHE A 16 0.05 17.03 22.65
C PHE A 16 -0.39 18.51 22.65
N SER A 17 -0.52 19.13 23.83
CA SER A 17 -0.90 20.55 23.96
C SER A 17 0.16 21.52 23.43
N VAL A 18 1.41 21.08 23.38
CA VAL A 18 2.52 21.84 22.79
C VAL A 18 2.43 21.83 21.26
N VAL A 19 1.95 20.74 20.66
CA VAL A 19 1.85 20.59 19.20
C VAL A 19 0.56 21.21 18.64
N PHE A 20 -0.57 21.01 19.32
CA PHE A 20 -1.89 21.38 18.80
C PHE A 20 -2.52 22.62 19.44
N GLY A 21 -1.85 23.23 20.42
CA GLY A 21 -2.29 24.49 21.04
C GLY A 21 -3.50 24.38 21.97
N THR A 22 -4.10 23.19 22.10
CA THR A 22 -5.21 22.89 23.02
C THR A 22 -4.81 21.82 24.01
N GLU A 23 -5.29 21.91 25.25
CA GLU A 23 -5.14 20.83 26.22
C GLU A 23 -5.72 19.53 25.64
N ALA A 24 -4.98 18.44 25.77
CA ALA A 24 -5.38 17.14 25.22
C ALA A 24 -6.57 16.61 26.03
N VAL A 25 -7.76 16.65 25.44
CA VAL A 25 -8.91 15.91 25.97
C VAL A 25 -8.77 14.47 25.49
N LEU A 26 -8.55 13.55 26.42
CA LEU A 26 -8.51 12.13 26.09
C LEU A 26 -9.89 11.73 25.53
N PRO A 27 -9.96 11.09 24.36
CA PRO A 27 -11.22 10.61 23.82
C PRO A 27 -11.86 9.59 24.79
N PRO A 28 -13.19 9.60 24.99
CA PRO A 28 -13.86 8.69 25.90
C PRO A 28 -13.66 7.21 25.52
N GLU A 29 -13.35 6.91 24.25
CA GLU A 29 -13.05 5.57 23.75
C GLU A 29 -11.84 4.92 24.43
N VAL A 30 -10.93 5.73 24.99
CA VAL A 30 -9.76 5.24 25.73
C VAL A 30 -10.14 4.73 27.12
N PHE A 31 -11.20 5.28 27.71
CA PHE A 31 -11.72 4.85 29.01
C PHE A 31 -12.89 3.86 28.89
N PHE A 32 -13.65 3.96 27.81
CA PHE A 32 -14.81 3.14 27.49
C PHE A 32 -14.54 2.48 26.14
N PRO A 33 -13.97 1.26 26.11
CA PRO A 33 -13.79 0.56 24.86
C PRO A 33 -15.14 0.46 24.15
N THR A 34 -15.18 0.86 22.88
CA THR A 34 -16.39 0.76 22.09
C THR A 34 -16.66 -0.72 21.77
N LEU A 35 -17.90 -1.07 21.44
CA LEU A 35 -18.23 -2.44 21.03
C LEU A 35 -17.33 -2.97 19.91
N GLN A 36 -16.81 -2.10 19.04
CA GLN A 36 -15.83 -2.49 18.01
C GLN A 36 -14.49 -2.95 18.60
N VAL A 37 -14.01 -2.26 19.65
CA VAL A 37 -12.76 -2.61 20.33
C VAL A 37 -12.96 -3.87 21.18
N GLU A 38 -14.09 -3.99 21.87
CA GLU A 38 -14.40 -5.18 22.69
C GLU A 38 -14.64 -6.45 21.86
N SER A 39 -15.24 -6.31 20.67
CA SER A 39 -15.48 -7.44 19.75
C SER A 39 -14.33 -7.70 18.79
N PHE A 40 -13.25 -6.91 18.86
CA PHE A 40 -12.07 -7.09 18.01
C PHE A 40 -11.42 -8.45 18.28
N LYS A 41 -11.35 -9.27 17.24
CA LYS A 41 -10.63 -10.55 17.26
C LYS A 41 -9.47 -10.44 16.29
N GLU A 42 -8.28 -10.24 16.85
CA GLU A 42 -7.04 -10.06 16.09
C GLU A 42 -6.85 -11.19 15.07
N GLU A 43 -6.97 -12.45 15.50
CA GLU A 43 -6.84 -13.60 14.60
C GLU A 43 -7.88 -13.61 13.46
N ALA A 44 -9.11 -13.12 13.70
CA ALA A 44 -10.13 -13.07 12.66
C ALA A 44 -9.83 -11.96 11.64
N SER A 45 -9.30 -10.83 12.11
CA SER A 45 -8.82 -9.74 11.26
C SER A 45 -7.62 -10.18 10.41
N GLU A 46 -6.65 -10.85 11.02
CA GLU A 46 -5.47 -11.38 10.33
C GLU A 46 -5.84 -12.43 9.28
N ARG A 47 -6.74 -13.36 9.61
CA ARG A 47 -7.26 -14.34 8.65
C ARG A 47 -7.96 -13.66 7.48
N GLY A 48 -8.85 -12.70 7.75
CA GLY A 48 -9.54 -11.94 6.70
C GLY A 48 -8.57 -11.15 5.81
N LEU A 49 -7.51 -10.58 6.38
CA LEU A 49 -6.45 -9.91 5.63
C LEU A 49 -5.71 -10.91 4.72
N CYS A 50 -5.37 -12.08 5.25
CA CYS A 50 -4.67 -13.14 4.51
C CYS A 50 -5.50 -13.65 3.33
N GLU A 51 -6.79 -13.92 3.54
CA GLU A 51 -7.73 -14.34 2.50
C GLU A 51 -7.84 -13.30 1.38
N ASN A 52 -7.99 -12.01 1.75
CA ASN A 52 -8.09 -10.93 0.78
C ASN A 52 -6.79 -10.80 -0.05
N LEU A 53 -5.63 -10.91 0.59
CA LEU A 53 -4.34 -10.91 -0.11
C LEU A 53 -4.18 -12.12 -1.04
N ASN A 54 -4.63 -13.29 -0.64
CA ASN A 54 -4.58 -14.50 -1.46
C ASN A 54 -5.47 -14.35 -2.71
N PHE A 55 -6.69 -13.85 -2.55
CA PHE A 55 -7.59 -13.57 -3.67
C PHE A 55 -6.97 -12.61 -4.70
N ILE A 56 -6.35 -11.52 -4.24
CA ILE A 56 -5.66 -10.57 -5.14
C ILE A 56 -4.49 -11.24 -5.87
N LYS A 57 -3.72 -12.08 -5.18
CA LYS A 57 -2.59 -12.80 -5.78
C LYS A 57 -3.05 -13.80 -6.85
N GLU A 58 -4.10 -14.58 -6.56
CA GLU A 58 -4.68 -15.53 -7.50
C GLU A 58 -5.19 -14.84 -8.76
N HIS A 59 -5.99 -13.77 -8.60
CA HIS A 59 -6.51 -13.00 -9.73
C HIS A 59 -5.38 -12.39 -10.57
N ARG A 60 -4.31 -11.89 -9.93
CA ARG A 60 -3.13 -11.38 -10.65
C ARG A 60 -2.41 -12.49 -11.40
N ALA A 61 -2.25 -13.67 -10.81
CA ALA A 61 -1.59 -14.80 -11.44
C ALA A 61 -2.38 -15.28 -12.68
N GLU A 62 -3.71 -15.35 -12.57
CA GLU A 62 -4.59 -15.70 -13.69
C GLU A 62 -4.50 -14.66 -14.82
N ALA A 63 -4.63 -13.37 -14.52
CA ALA A 63 -4.48 -12.31 -15.51
C ALA A 63 -3.11 -12.32 -16.20
N HIS A 64 -2.05 -12.63 -15.44
CA HIS A 64 -0.70 -12.78 -15.99
C HIS A 64 -0.60 -13.98 -16.94
N LEU A 65 -1.17 -15.13 -16.56
CA LEU A 65 -1.20 -16.32 -17.40
C LEU A 65 -1.94 -16.05 -18.72
N GLN A 66 -3.13 -15.42 -18.65
CA GLN A 66 -3.90 -15.04 -19.83
C GLN A 66 -3.10 -14.12 -20.76
N THR A 67 -2.40 -13.14 -20.19
CA THR A 67 -1.53 -12.23 -20.94
C THR A 67 -0.40 -12.98 -21.65
N LEU A 68 0.26 -13.92 -20.97
CA LEU A 68 1.33 -14.73 -21.54
C LEU A 68 0.81 -15.61 -22.68
N VAL A 69 -0.34 -16.26 -22.49
CA VAL A 69 -1.00 -17.08 -23.52
C VAL A 69 -1.31 -16.24 -24.76
N TYR A 70 -1.93 -15.07 -24.56
CA TYR A 70 -2.27 -14.16 -25.65
C TYR A 70 -1.02 -13.70 -26.41
N ARG A 71 0.01 -13.24 -25.69
CA ARG A 71 1.28 -12.79 -26.31
C ARG A 71 1.95 -13.91 -27.10
N LYS A 72 1.96 -15.14 -26.57
CA LYS A 72 2.52 -16.30 -27.26
C LYS A 72 1.76 -16.62 -28.54
N ALA A 73 0.42 -16.57 -28.50
CA ALA A 73 -0.42 -16.77 -29.68
C ALA A 73 -0.15 -15.71 -30.75
N MET A 74 -0.12 -14.43 -30.36
CA MET A 74 0.18 -13.32 -31.27
C MET A 74 1.58 -13.43 -31.87
N THR A 75 2.58 -13.78 -31.07
CA THR A 75 3.96 -13.98 -31.55
C THR A 75 4.03 -15.11 -32.57
N LYS A 76 3.32 -16.23 -32.34
CA LYS A 76 3.26 -17.34 -33.29
C LYS A 76 2.63 -16.91 -34.62
N ILE A 77 1.51 -16.18 -34.58
CA ILE A 77 0.82 -15.68 -35.78
C ILE A 77 1.73 -14.72 -36.55
N TYR A 78 2.37 -13.79 -35.84
CA TYR A 78 3.30 -12.84 -36.44
C TYR A 78 4.47 -13.57 -37.11
N ASN A 79 5.16 -14.46 -36.39
CA ASN A 79 6.29 -15.22 -36.90
C ASN A 79 5.92 -16.15 -38.06
N GLN A 80 4.67 -16.64 -38.12
CA GLN A 80 4.20 -17.42 -39.27
C GLN A 80 3.97 -16.54 -40.51
N LYS A 81 3.51 -15.29 -40.33
CA LYS A 81 3.27 -14.35 -41.42
C LYS A 81 4.55 -13.67 -41.92
N VAL A 82 5.52 -13.44 -41.02
CA VAL A 82 6.81 -12.86 -41.37
C VAL A 82 7.71 -13.97 -41.90
N ARG A 83 8.01 -13.95 -43.20
CA ARG A 83 9.08 -14.79 -43.75
C ARG A 83 10.40 -14.36 -43.15
N PRO A 84 11.14 -15.23 -42.43
CA PRO A 84 12.46 -14.86 -41.94
C PRO A 84 13.38 -14.62 -43.15
N ARG A 85 13.70 -13.35 -43.41
CA ARG A 85 14.65 -12.97 -44.44
C ARG A 85 16.04 -13.00 -43.82
N ILE A 86 16.83 -14.00 -44.17
CA ILE A 86 18.24 -14.05 -43.82
C ILE A 86 18.93 -13.03 -44.72
N VAL A 87 19.40 -11.93 -44.15
CA VAL A 87 20.19 -10.90 -44.84
C VAL A 87 21.65 -11.17 -44.49
N LYS A 88 22.52 -11.27 -45.49
CA LYS A 88 23.96 -11.49 -45.31
C LYS A 88 24.73 -10.19 -45.54
N ASP A 89 25.95 -10.12 -45.02
CA ASP A 89 26.84 -8.98 -45.26
C ASP A 89 27.07 -8.78 -46.77
N GLY A 90 26.70 -7.60 -47.27
CA GLY A 90 26.73 -7.25 -48.69
C GLY A 90 25.36 -7.30 -49.41
N ASP A 91 24.29 -7.76 -48.75
CA ASP A 91 22.95 -7.69 -49.33
C ASP A 91 22.44 -6.24 -49.36
N LEU A 92 22.20 -5.71 -50.56
CA LEU A 92 21.54 -4.41 -50.74
C LEU A 92 20.04 -4.58 -50.53
N VAL A 93 19.55 -4.22 -49.35
CA VAL A 93 18.13 -4.26 -48.99
C VAL A 93 17.60 -2.83 -48.93
N LEU A 94 16.47 -2.56 -49.60
CA LEU A 94 15.73 -1.30 -49.50
C LEU A 94 14.91 -1.21 -48.22
#